data_AF-A0AA39SRW8-F1
#
_entry.id   AF-A0AA39SRW8-F1
#
_cell.length_a   1.000
_cell.length_b   1.000
_cell.length_c   1.000
_cell.angle_alpha   90.00
_cell.angle_beta   90.00
_cell.angle_gamma   90.00
#
_symmetry.space_group_name_H-M   'P 1'
#
loop_
_entity.id
_entity.type
_entity.pdbx_description
1 polymer ?
#
loop_
_entity_poly.entity_id
_entity_poly.type
_entity_poly.pdbx_seq_one_letter_code
_entity_poly.pdbx_strand_id
1 'polypeptide(L)'
;MASSRENANVLKEMLTCDYKPDEEPYLSMMLQTFRALHLQELRSRTRVFVQNGQAMMGCLDETGTLEYGQVFVQYSGSRCHHPDNTSPVFSIVESEVVVAKNPCLHPGDMRVLKAVDMPALQHMVDCIVYPAKGKRPHPDECSGSDLDGDVYFVCWDPDLIPPHQFPAMDYIPAPPKVSDNDESRPFP
;
A
#
# COMPACT_ATOMS: atom_id res chain seq x y z
N MET A 1 -24.16 -20.74 6.80
CA MET A 1 -23.06 -20.37 7.71
C MET A 1 -22.89 -18.87 7.58
N ALA A 2 -23.06 -18.12 8.68
CA ALA A 2 -22.97 -16.66 8.66
C ALA A 2 -21.56 -16.20 8.24
N SER A 3 -21.46 -15.09 7.52
CA SER A 3 -20.18 -14.53 7.07
C SER A 3 -19.34 -14.06 8.28
N SER A 4 -18.01 -14.01 8.14
CA SER A 4 -17.12 -13.55 9.22
C SER A 4 -17.48 -12.14 9.75
N ARG A 5 -18.11 -11.31 8.92
CA ARG A 5 -18.57 -9.97 9.29
C ARG A 5 -19.87 -10.00 10.10
N GLU A 6 -20.81 -10.86 9.75
CA GLU A 6 -22.04 -11.08 10.52
C GLU A 6 -21.73 -11.58 11.93
N ASN A 7 -20.79 -12.53 12.06
CA ASN A 7 -20.36 -13.03 13.36
C ASN A 7 -19.71 -11.93 14.22
N ALA A 8 -18.88 -11.08 13.63
CA ALA A 8 -18.27 -9.96 14.35
C ALA A 8 -19.30 -8.94 14.85
N ASN A 9 -20.36 -8.67 14.07
CA ASN A 9 -21.45 -7.78 14.47
C ASN A 9 -22.23 -8.35 15.66
N VAL A 10 -22.56 -9.64 15.64
CA VAL A 10 -23.24 -10.30 16.77
C VAL A 10 -22.41 -10.22 18.04
N LEU A 11 -21.10 -10.49 17.97
CA LEU A 11 -20.21 -10.38 19.15
C LEU A 11 -20.14 -8.94 19.67
N LYS A 12 -20.11 -7.95 18.77
CA LYS A 12 -20.16 -6.53 19.15
C LYS A 12 -21.47 -6.19 19.85
N GLU A 13 -22.60 -6.67 19.33
CA GLU A 13 -23.91 -6.48 19.95
C GLU A 13 -23.99 -7.11 21.34
N MET A 14 -23.49 -8.34 21.50
CA MET A 14 -23.41 -8.99 22.81
C MET A 14 -22.58 -8.17 23.80
N LEU A 15 -21.42 -7.66 23.39
CA LEU A 15 -20.61 -6.78 24.24
C LEU A 15 -21.33 -5.47 24.59
N THR A 16 -22.09 -4.89 23.66
CA THR A 16 -22.88 -3.67 23.92
C THR A 16 -24.09 -3.90 24.82
N CYS A 17 -24.57 -5.15 24.92
CA CYS A 17 -25.61 -5.57 25.85
C CYS A 17 -25.03 -6.07 27.20
N ASP A 18 -23.78 -5.72 27.52
CA ASP A 18 -23.09 -6.06 28.77
C ASP A 18 -22.89 -7.58 29.00
N TYR A 19 -22.96 -8.41 27.96
CA TYR A 19 -22.54 -9.80 28.09
C TYR A 19 -21.03 -9.86 28.34
N LYS A 20 -20.63 -10.59 29.37
CA LYS A 20 -19.23 -10.69 29.77
C LYS A 20 -18.57 -11.95 29.17
N PRO A 21 -17.37 -11.83 28.55
CA PRO A 21 -16.68 -12.97 27.94
C PRO A 21 -16.31 -14.13 28.88
N ASP A 22 -16.24 -13.87 30.19
CA ASP A 22 -15.94 -14.86 31.23
C ASP A 22 -17.20 -15.54 31.78
N GLU A 23 -18.39 -14.96 31.57
CA GLU A 23 -19.66 -15.51 32.04
C GLU A 23 -20.48 -16.15 30.91
N GLU A 24 -20.41 -15.61 29.67
CA GLU A 24 -21.18 -16.08 28.52
C GLU A 24 -20.32 -17.02 27.64
N PRO A 25 -20.60 -18.34 27.62
CA PRO A 25 -19.74 -19.32 26.96
C PRO A 25 -19.62 -19.14 25.45
N TYR A 26 -20.68 -18.70 24.77
CA TYR A 26 -20.66 -18.52 23.32
C TYR A 26 -19.72 -17.37 22.91
N LEU A 27 -19.82 -16.22 23.57
CA LEU A 27 -18.98 -15.04 23.41
C LEU A 27 -17.52 -15.39 23.70
N SER A 28 -17.26 -16.12 24.79
CA SER A 28 -15.93 -16.61 25.13
C SER A 28 -15.32 -17.45 24.01
N MET A 29 -16.05 -18.46 23.55
CA MET A 29 -15.62 -19.39 22.50
C MET A 29 -15.38 -18.66 21.17
N MET A 30 -16.26 -17.75 20.81
CA MET A 30 -16.16 -16.99 19.57
C MET A 30 -14.98 -16.01 19.59
N LEU A 31 -14.72 -15.33 20.71
CA LEU A 31 -13.54 -14.45 20.86
C LEU A 31 -12.23 -15.26 20.82
N GLN A 32 -12.18 -16.42 21.47
CA GLN A 32 -11.03 -17.33 21.38
C GLN A 32 -10.80 -17.82 19.96
N THR A 33 -11.87 -18.15 19.25
CA THR A 33 -11.81 -18.56 17.84
C THR A 33 -11.28 -17.42 16.96
N PHE A 34 -11.78 -16.20 17.15
CA PHE A 34 -11.30 -15.01 16.45
C PHE A 34 -9.80 -14.79 16.67
N ARG A 35 -9.35 -14.88 17.92
CA ARG A 35 -7.92 -14.80 18.26
C ARG A 35 -7.11 -15.90 17.56
N ALA A 36 -7.58 -17.15 17.59
CA ALA A 36 -6.89 -18.27 16.94
C ALA A 36 -6.80 -18.08 15.42
N LEU A 37 -7.87 -17.59 14.78
CA LEU A 37 -7.89 -17.27 13.35
C LEU A 37 -6.87 -16.20 12.97
N HIS A 38 -6.81 -15.10 13.74
CA HIS A 38 -5.81 -14.05 13.49
C HIS A 38 -4.38 -14.53 13.69
N LEU A 39 -4.12 -15.35 14.71
CA LEU A 39 -2.80 -15.96 14.91
C LEU A 39 -2.44 -16.92 13.77
N GLN A 40 -3.41 -17.67 13.25
CA GLN A 40 -3.20 -18.55 12.10
C GLN A 40 -2.93 -17.75 10.82
N GLU A 41 -3.64 -16.64 10.59
CA GLU A 41 -3.38 -15.76 9.45
C GLU A 41 -1.99 -15.12 9.56
N LEU A 42 -1.61 -14.63 10.74
CA LEU A 42 -0.28 -14.10 10.98
C LEU A 42 0.81 -15.16 10.74
N ARG A 43 0.59 -16.39 11.20
CA ARG A 43 1.55 -17.50 10.99
C ARG A 43 1.67 -17.91 9.52
N SER A 44 0.55 -17.97 8.79
CA SER A 44 0.51 -18.52 7.43
C SER A 44 0.80 -17.49 6.34
N ARG A 45 0.48 -16.22 6.58
CA ARG A 45 0.63 -15.13 5.60
C ARG A 45 1.62 -14.06 6.03
N THR A 46 2.06 -14.04 7.30
CA THR A 46 2.98 -13.04 7.85
C THR A 46 2.52 -11.61 7.55
N ARG A 47 1.21 -11.36 7.64
CA ARG A 47 0.61 -10.04 7.47
C ARG A 47 0.84 -9.21 8.73
N VAL A 48 2.05 -8.68 8.86
CA VAL A 48 2.43 -7.80 9.97
C VAL A 48 1.80 -6.42 9.74
N PHE A 49 1.09 -5.92 10.74
CA PHE A 49 0.50 -4.59 10.68
C PHE A 49 1.58 -3.52 10.90
N VAL A 50 1.63 -2.55 9.99
CA VAL A 50 2.52 -1.39 10.07
C VAL A 50 1.66 -0.17 10.33
N GLN A 51 1.89 0.52 11.44
CA GLN A 51 1.09 1.71 11.83
C GLN A 51 1.36 2.89 10.89
N ASN A 52 2.63 3.12 10.58
CA ASN A 52 3.11 4.23 9.76
C ASN A 52 3.31 3.78 8.31
N GLY A 53 2.24 3.26 7.70
CA GLY A 53 2.24 2.88 6.30
C GLY A 53 0.86 2.54 5.76
N GLN A 54 0.70 2.66 4.44
CA GLN A 54 -0.57 2.45 3.77
C GLN A 54 -0.36 1.94 2.34
N ALA A 55 -1.36 1.24 1.83
CA ALA A 55 -1.48 0.95 0.41
C ALA A 55 -2.18 2.12 -0.29
N MET A 56 -1.49 2.81 -1.20
CA MET A 56 -1.96 4.03 -1.84
C MET A 56 -1.90 3.91 -3.36
N MET A 57 -2.88 4.48 -4.07
CA MET A 57 -2.83 4.58 -5.53
C MET A 57 -1.73 5.55 -5.96
N GLY A 58 -1.00 5.22 -7.03
CA GLY A 58 -0.03 6.13 -7.63
C GLY A 58 -0.70 7.21 -8.49
N CYS A 59 -0.22 8.44 -8.38
CA CYS A 59 -0.63 9.57 -9.21
C CYS A 59 0.59 10.34 -9.74
N LEU A 60 0.41 11.04 -10.86
CA LEU A 60 1.43 11.91 -11.43
C LEU A 60 1.23 13.35 -10.92
N ASP A 61 2.31 14.05 -10.62
CA ASP A 61 2.29 15.48 -10.37
C ASP A 61 2.10 16.26 -11.68
N GLU A 62 0.85 16.61 -11.98
CA GLU A 62 0.49 17.44 -13.14
C GLU A 62 0.91 18.92 -12.97
N THR A 63 1.24 19.35 -11.76
CA THR A 63 1.67 20.73 -11.48
C THR A 63 3.15 20.94 -11.80
N GLY A 64 3.93 19.85 -11.87
CA GLY A 64 5.37 19.89 -12.10
C GLY A 64 6.15 20.59 -10.99
N THR A 65 5.65 20.55 -9.76
CA THR A 65 6.29 21.19 -8.59
C THR A 65 7.26 20.25 -7.88
N LEU A 66 7.01 18.95 -7.87
CA LEU A 66 7.90 17.96 -7.28
C LEU A 66 9.18 17.78 -8.10
N GLU A 67 10.31 17.64 -7.41
CA GLU A 67 11.60 17.28 -8.01
C GLU A 67 11.84 15.77 -7.99
N TYR A 68 12.75 15.30 -8.84
CA TYR A 68 13.12 13.88 -8.85
C TYR A 68 13.66 13.44 -7.48
N GLY A 69 13.17 12.30 -6.97
CA GLY A 69 13.42 11.81 -5.62
C GLY A 69 12.43 12.32 -4.55
N GLN A 70 11.53 13.25 -4.90
CA GLN A 70 10.47 13.73 -4.01
C GLN A 70 9.13 13.10 -4.35
N VAL A 71 8.27 12.97 -3.34
CA VAL A 71 6.88 12.58 -3.48
C VAL A 71 5.99 13.43 -2.58
N PHE A 72 4.71 13.52 -2.89
CA PHE A 72 3.72 14.07 -1.99
C PHE A 72 2.82 12.95 -1.48
N VAL A 73 2.62 12.89 -0.16
CA VAL A 73 1.81 11.88 0.50
C VAL A 73 0.95 12.55 1.57
N GLN A 74 -0.37 12.48 1.37
CA GLN A 74 -1.37 12.93 2.33
C GLN A 74 -2.40 11.83 2.50
N TYR A 75 -2.74 11.51 3.75
CA TYR A 75 -3.68 10.45 4.08
C TYR A 75 -4.77 10.94 5.02
N SER A 76 -5.94 10.31 4.90
CA SER A 76 -7.04 10.50 5.83
C SER A 76 -6.80 9.71 7.12
N GLY A 77 -6.82 10.42 8.24
CA GLY A 77 -6.75 9.81 9.57
C GLY A 77 -7.98 8.94 9.83
N SER A 78 -7.76 7.82 10.50
CA SER A 78 -8.84 6.93 10.94
C SER A 78 -9.79 7.70 11.89
N ARG A 79 -11.11 7.60 11.67
CA ARG A 79 -12.18 8.31 12.40
C ARG A 79 -12.32 7.91 13.89
N CYS A 80 -11.28 7.40 14.51
CA CYS A 80 -11.35 6.57 15.71
C CYS A 80 -11.36 7.34 17.04
N HIS A 81 -11.23 8.68 17.07
CA HIS A 81 -10.99 9.35 18.35
C HIS A 81 -11.92 10.50 18.76
N HIS A 82 -12.90 10.93 17.96
CA HIS A 82 -13.93 11.83 18.48
C HIS A 82 -15.29 11.66 17.77
N PRO A 83 -16.37 11.33 18.51
CA PRO A 83 -17.73 11.34 17.98
C PRO A 83 -18.22 12.74 17.54
N ASP A 84 -17.53 13.80 17.96
CA ASP A 84 -17.93 15.20 17.74
C ASP A 84 -17.21 15.91 16.58
N ASN A 85 -16.22 15.29 15.95
CA ASN A 85 -15.47 15.94 14.85
C ASN A 85 -15.95 15.39 13.51
N THR A 86 -16.90 16.11 12.88
CA THR A 86 -17.51 15.79 11.59
C THR A 86 -16.56 15.98 10.40
N SER A 87 -15.40 16.61 10.60
CA SER A 87 -14.42 16.89 9.56
C SER A 87 -13.36 15.77 9.46
N PRO A 88 -13.04 15.28 8.25
CA PRO A 88 -11.90 14.38 8.07
C PRO A 88 -10.60 15.09 8.52
N VAL A 89 -9.82 14.43 9.36
CA VAL A 89 -8.48 14.89 9.72
C VAL A 89 -7.53 14.35 8.67
N PHE A 90 -6.80 15.24 7.99
CA PHE A 90 -5.77 14.86 7.03
C PHE A 90 -4.39 15.05 7.66
N SER A 91 -3.46 14.19 7.29
CA SER A 91 -2.07 14.25 7.74
C SER A 91 -1.16 14.17 6.52
N ILE A 92 -0.16 15.04 6.49
CA ILE A 92 0.85 15.11 5.43
C ILE A 92 2.13 14.47 5.97
N VAL A 93 2.78 13.66 5.15
CA VAL A 93 4.05 13.02 5.50
C VAL A 93 5.20 13.92 5.04
N GLU A 94 6.09 14.29 5.97
CA GLU A 94 7.27 15.13 5.72
C GLU A 94 8.55 14.42 6.19
N SER A 95 8.81 13.23 5.67
CA SER A 95 9.95 12.38 6.03
C SER A 95 10.42 11.53 4.86
N GLU A 96 11.45 10.72 5.07
CA GLU A 96 11.75 9.63 4.15
C GLU A 96 10.60 8.62 4.15
N VAL A 97 10.30 8.08 2.97
CA VAL A 97 9.30 7.04 2.77
C VAL A 97 9.91 5.90 1.96
N VAL A 98 9.61 4.67 2.36
CA VAL A 98 9.80 3.49 1.54
C VAL A 98 8.58 3.28 0.67
N VAL A 99 8.83 3.04 -0.60
CA VAL A 99 7.82 2.76 -1.61
C VAL A 99 8.15 1.44 -2.29
N ALA A 100 7.16 0.56 -2.42
CA ALA A 100 7.28 -0.68 -3.17
C ALA A 100 5.96 -1.06 -3.85
N LYS A 101 6.05 -1.61 -5.06
CA LYS A 101 4.94 -2.27 -5.75
C LYS A 101 5.00 -3.78 -5.49
N ASN A 102 3.86 -4.43 -5.38
CA ASN A 102 3.78 -5.90 -5.32
C ASN A 102 3.47 -6.45 -6.73
N PRO A 103 4.22 -7.45 -7.24
CA PRO A 103 5.37 -8.12 -6.63
C PRO A 103 6.64 -7.25 -6.62
N CYS A 104 7.45 -7.41 -5.57
CA CYS A 104 8.77 -6.79 -5.43
C CYS A 104 9.80 -7.93 -5.48
N LEU A 105 10.46 -8.10 -6.63
CA LEU A 105 11.28 -9.28 -6.93
C LEU A 105 12.78 -8.98 -6.91
N HIS A 106 13.16 -7.73 -7.13
CA HIS A 106 14.52 -7.24 -7.08
C HIS A 106 14.69 -6.26 -5.90
N PRO A 107 15.81 -6.29 -5.15
CA PRO A 107 16.01 -5.37 -4.03
C PRO A 107 15.99 -3.89 -4.43
N GLY A 108 16.21 -3.58 -5.70
CA GLY A 108 16.09 -2.24 -6.27
C GLY A 108 14.66 -1.76 -6.55
N ASP A 109 13.67 -2.66 -6.49
CA ASP A 109 12.24 -2.31 -6.67
C ASP A 109 11.68 -1.54 -5.47
N MET A 110 12.36 -1.65 -4.32
CA MET A 110 12.07 -0.84 -3.15
C MET A 110 12.84 0.48 -3.26
N ARG A 111 12.11 1.58 -3.25
CA ARG A 111 12.68 2.93 -3.38
C ARG A 111 12.52 3.67 -2.06
N VAL A 112 13.56 4.39 -1.65
CA VAL A 112 13.44 5.37 -0.58
C VAL A 112 13.34 6.74 -1.24
N LEU A 113 12.23 7.44 -0.99
CA LEU A 113 11.94 8.75 -1.55
C LEU A 113 11.71 9.75 -0.42
N LYS A 114 11.77 11.04 -0.73
CA LYS A 114 11.53 12.10 0.25
C LYS A 114 10.10 12.61 0.12
N ALA A 115 9.25 12.38 1.12
CA ALA A 115 7.95 13.01 1.19
C ALA A 115 8.10 14.48 1.61
N VAL A 116 7.44 15.38 0.86
CA VAL A 116 7.51 16.83 1.07
C VAL A 116 6.11 17.42 0.99
N ASP A 117 5.79 18.40 1.85
CA ASP A 117 4.57 19.18 1.71
C ASP A 117 4.67 20.10 0.48
N MET A 118 3.61 20.08 -0.33
CA MET A 118 3.46 20.89 -1.52
C MET A 118 2.05 21.49 -1.55
N PRO A 119 1.89 22.81 -1.31
CA PRO A 119 0.58 23.46 -1.27
C PRO A 119 -0.27 23.22 -2.53
N ALA A 120 0.37 23.11 -3.69
CA ALA A 120 -0.30 22.83 -4.96
C ALA A 120 -0.93 21.42 -5.00
N LEU A 121 -0.49 20.49 -4.17
CA LEU A 121 -0.90 19.09 -4.15
C LEU A 121 -1.75 18.70 -2.92
N GLN A 122 -2.01 19.61 -1.97
CA GLN A 122 -2.78 19.33 -0.73
C GLN A 122 -4.24 18.89 -0.96
N HIS A 123 -4.74 19.02 -2.19
CA HIS A 123 -6.05 18.50 -2.60
C HIS A 123 -6.01 17.00 -2.92
N MET A 124 -4.83 16.42 -3.13
CA MET A 124 -4.60 15.00 -3.37
C MET A 124 -4.56 14.26 -2.04
N VAL A 125 -5.43 13.26 -1.85
CA VAL A 125 -5.57 12.52 -0.59
C VAL A 125 -5.65 11.03 -0.85
N ASP A 126 -5.09 10.23 0.05
CA ASP A 126 -5.06 8.76 0.01
C ASP A 126 -4.40 8.20 -1.27
N CYS A 127 -3.47 8.97 -1.82
CA CYS A 127 -2.63 8.62 -2.97
C CYS A 127 -1.19 9.11 -2.75
N ILE A 128 -0.24 8.46 -3.42
CA ILE A 128 1.14 8.90 -3.52
C ILE A 128 1.32 9.60 -4.86
N VAL A 129 1.77 10.86 -4.82
CA VAL A 129 2.00 11.66 -6.03
C VAL A 129 3.48 11.65 -6.36
N TYR A 130 3.81 11.19 -7.56
CA TYR A 130 5.16 11.08 -8.09
C TYR A 130 5.52 12.30 -8.96
N PRO A 131 6.81 12.68 -9.05
CA PRO A 131 7.24 13.81 -9.84
C PRO A 131 7.13 13.50 -11.33
N ALA A 132 6.70 14.48 -12.12
CA ALA A 132 6.75 14.40 -13.59
C ALA A 132 8.17 14.60 -14.15
N LYS A 133 9.12 15.01 -13.31
CA LYS A 133 10.53 15.27 -13.65
C LYS A 133 11.41 14.11 -13.23
N GLY A 134 12.45 13.83 -14.01
CA GLY A 134 13.48 12.87 -13.63
C GLY A 134 14.14 12.20 -14.81
N LYS A 135 15.15 11.38 -14.51
CA LYS A 135 15.85 10.55 -15.51
C LYS A 135 15.06 9.30 -15.87
N ARG A 136 14.26 8.80 -14.93
CA ARG A 136 13.46 7.59 -15.00
C ARG A 136 12.23 7.78 -14.10
N PRO A 137 11.01 7.39 -14.49
CA PRO A 137 9.86 7.49 -13.59
C PRO A 137 10.03 6.60 -12.36
N HIS A 138 9.75 7.10 -11.16
CA HIS A 138 9.77 6.27 -9.94
C HIS A 138 8.79 5.08 -9.96
N PRO A 139 7.59 5.18 -10.56
CA PRO A 139 6.73 4.01 -10.82
C PRO A 139 7.47 2.89 -11.55
N ASP A 140 8.20 3.21 -12.63
CA ASP A 140 8.96 2.25 -13.41
C ASP A 140 10.16 1.67 -12.62
N GLU A 141 10.76 2.47 -11.74
CA GLU A 141 11.78 1.97 -10.79
C GLU A 141 11.22 0.95 -9.78
N CYS A 142 9.90 0.97 -9.54
CA CYS A 142 9.21 0.09 -8.61
C CYS A 142 8.58 -1.10 -9.35
N SER A 143 9.38 -2.10 -9.72
CA SER A 143 8.89 -3.29 -10.44
C SER A 143 8.28 -3.00 -11.83
N GLY A 144 8.77 -1.98 -12.54
CA GLY A 144 8.28 -1.65 -13.90
C GLY A 144 6.82 -1.19 -13.89
N SER A 145 6.38 -0.56 -12.81
CA SER A 145 5.01 -0.08 -12.63
C SER A 145 4.69 1.10 -13.54
N ASP A 146 3.40 1.32 -13.76
CA ASP A 146 2.91 2.57 -14.34
C ASP A 146 1.87 3.22 -13.39
N LEU A 147 1.06 4.14 -13.92
CA LEU A 147 0.08 4.91 -13.17
C LEU A 147 -1.34 4.70 -13.73
N ASP A 148 -1.66 3.48 -14.19
CA ASP A 148 -2.97 3.13 -14.76
C ASP A 148 -4.02 2.68 -13.71
N GLY A 149 -3.63 2.64 -12.43
CA GLY A 149 -4.39 2.01 -11.35
C GLY A 149 -3.54 1.32 -10.29
N ASP A 150 -2.22 1.28 -10.50
CA ASP A 150 -1.27 0.65 -9.59
C ASP A 150 -1.33 1.20 -8.14
N VAL A 151 -1.22 0.26 -7.20
CA VAL A 151 -1.23 0.52 -5.75
C VAL A 151 0.14 0.17 -5.17
N TYR A 152 0.67 1.11 -4.40
CA TYR A 152 1.99 1.06 -3.80
C TYR A 152 1.88 0.92 -2.29
N PHE A 153 2.74 0.08 -1.71
CA PHE A 153 3.00 0.14 -0.29
C PHE A 153 3.89 1.34 0.00
N VAL A 154 3.39 2.29 0.80
CA VAL A 154 4.10 3.50 1.21
C VAL A 154 4.25 3.46 2.73
N CYS A 155 5.47 3.56 3.23
CA CYS A 155 5.78 3.46 4.65
C CYS A 155 6.77 4.54 5.09
N TRP A 156 6.42 5.24 6.17
CA TRP A 156 7.25 6.28 6.80
C TRP A 156 7.68 5.88 8.23
N ASP A 157 7.64 4.59 8.54
CA ASP A 157 8.17 4.07 9.79
C ASP A 157 9.72 4.10 9.74
N PRO A 158 10.40 4.84 10.62
CA PRO A 158 11.86 4.94 10.61
C PRO A 158 12.57 3.59 10.71
N ASP A 159 11.98 2.63 11.44
CA ASP A 159 12.57 1.31 11.65
C ASP A 159 12.45 0.41 10.42
N LEU A 160 11.58 0.78 9.46
CA LEU A 160 11.36 0.04 8.22
C LEU A 160 12.02 0.71 7.00
N ILE A 161 12.69 1.85 7.17
CA ILE A 161 13.52 2.44 6.13
C ILE A 161 14.79 1.59 5.98
N PRO A 162 15.06 0.99 4.81
CA PRO A 162 16.21 0.12 4.64
C PRO A 162 17.50 0.94 4.69
N PRO A 163 18.54 0.48 5.41
CA PRO A 163 19.81 1.19 5.52
C PRO A 163 20.62 1.18 4.21
N HIS A 164 20.26 0.31 3.27
CA HIS A 164 20.93 0.14 1.99
C HIS A 164 19.91 0.15 0.86
N GLN A 165 20.24 0.90 -0.20
CA GLN A 165 19.44 0.97 -1.41
C GLN A 165 20.21 0.34 -2.57
N PHE A 166 19.48 -0.31 -3.46
CA PHE A 166 20.03 -0.92 -4.67
C PHE A 166 19.55 -0.15 -5.90
N PRO A 167 20.32 -0.16 -7.01
CA PRO A 167 19.83 0.37 -8.28
C PRO A 167 18.56 -0.34 -8.73
N ALA A 168 17.61 0.41 -9.29
CA ALA A 168 16.39 -0.15 -9.85
C ALA A 168 16.71 -1.17 -10.96
N MET A 169 15.92 -2.23 -11.05
CA MET A 169 16.09 -3.23 -12.11
C MET A 169 15.64 -2.66 -13.45
N ASP A 170 16.34 -3.03 -14.53
CA ASP A 170 15.90 -2.70 -15.88
C ASP A 170 14.90 -3.76 -16.37
N TYR A 171 13.64 -3.37 -16.44
CA TYR A 171 12.52 -4.22 -16.87
C TYR A 171 12.39 -4.32 -18.40
N ILE A 172 13.48 -4.11 -19.12
CA ILE A 172 13.51 -4.22 -20.59
C ILE A 172 13.32 -5.70 -20.94
N PRO A 173 12.24 -6.07 -21.67
CA PRO A 173 12.02 -7.45 -22.04
C PRO A 173 13.14 -7.96 -22.95
N ALA A 174 13.44 -9.25 -22.86
CA ALA A 174 14.36 -9.88 -23.79
C ALA A 174 13.86 -9.68 -25.23
N PRO A 175 14.76 -9.43 -26.19
CA PRO A 175 14.35 -9.29 -27.58
C PRO A 175 13.56 -10.52 -28.04
N PRO A 176 12.50 -10.34 -28.86
CA PRO A 176 11.68 -11.45 -29.31
C PRO A 176 12.56 -12.49 -30.03
N LYS A 177 12.39 -13.76 -29.67
CA LYS A 177 13.00 -14.85 -30.44
C LYS A 177 12.32 -14.89 -31.81
N VAL A 178 13.07 -14.63 -32.87
CA VAL A 178 12.60 -14.88 -34.24
C VAL A 178 12.38 -16.39 -34.36
N SER A 179 11.14 -16.81 -34.56
CA SER A 179 10.81 -18.20 -34.87
C SER A 179 11.08 -18.45 -36.35
N ASP A 180 11.82 -19.51 -36.67
CA ASP A 180 12.15 -19.96 -38.05
C ASP A 180 10.93 -20.37 -38.91
N ASN A 181 9.70 -20.13 -38.45
CA ASN A 181 8.46 -20.55 -39.11
C ASN A 181 7.79 -19.47 -39.96
N ASP A 182 8.46 -18.36 -40.27
CA ASP A 182 7.95 -17.42 -41.28
C ASP A 182 8.29 -17.95 -42.69
N GLU A 183 7.62 -19.04 -43.09
CA GLU A 183 7.52 -19.41 -44.50
C GLU A 183 6.55 -18.44 -45.19
N SER A 184 6.98 -17.19 -45.37
CA SER A 184 6.49 -16.33 -46.45
C SER A 184 7.05 -16.83 -47.80
N ARG A 185 6.71 -18.07 -48.16
CA ARG A 185 6.89 -18.52 -49.55
C ARG A 185 5.85 -17.80 -50.40
N PRO A 186 6.24 -17.08 -51.46
CA PRO A 186 5.27 -16.56 -52.41
C PRO A 186 4.57 -17.76 -53.07
N PHE A 187 3.24 -17.73 -53.10
CA PHE A 187 2.46 -18.72 -53.85
C PHE A 187 2.80 -18.63 -55.35
N PRO A 188 2.93 -19.77 -56.05
CA PRO A 188 3.24 -19.81 -57.48
C PRO A 188 2.09 -19.28 -58.36
#